data_AF-A0A2T2WHC3-F1
#
_entry.id   AF-A0A2T2WHC3-F1
#
_cell.length_a   1.000
_cell.length_b   1.000
_cell.length_c   1.000
_cell.angle_alpha   90.00
_cell.angle_beta   90.00
_cell.angle_gamma   90.00
#
_symmetry.space_group_name_H-M   'P 1'
#
loop_
_entity.id
_entity.type
_entity.pdbx_description
1 polymer ?
#
loop_
_entity_poly.entity_id
_entity_poly.type
_entity_poly.pdbx_seq_one_letter_code
_entity_poly.pdbx_strand_id
1 'polypeptide(L)'
;MLSVQQQLIGRHFWVKRSPEWSAVLDTLALPLFHDDERNLLVEHVDLDRRTIDWSAIHHQAESFSQEARTLLRIAHALYNGGDCQLSELEGLSSAGRSAAILLIAQRYRE
;
A
#
# COMPACT_ATOMS: atom_id res chain seq x y z
N MET A 1 -15.39 -13.63 -12.84
CA MET A 1 -14.51 -12.45 -12.80
C MET A 1 -13.42 -12.73 -11.79
N LEU A 2 -12.15 -12.63 -12.18
CA LEU A 2 -11.02 -12.75 -11.24
C LEU A 2 -11.06 -11.53 -10.32
N SER A 3 -10.82 -11.71 -9.02
CA SER A 3 -10.74 -10.57 -8.10
C SER A 3 -9.55 -9.68 -8.49
N VAL A 4 -9.60 -8.39 -8.16
CA VAL A 4 -8.48 -7.45 -8.37
C VAL A 4 -7.17 -8.04 -7.81
N GLN A 5 -7.23 -8.69 -6.64
CA GLN A 5 -6.11 -9.46 -6.07
C GLN A 5 -5.56 -10.54 -7.02
N GLN A 6 -6.41 -11.30 -7.69
CA GLN A 6 -5.99 -12.36 -8.61
C GLN A 6 -5.42 -11.79 -9.93
N GLN A 7 -5.89 -10.62 -10.38
CA GLN A 7 -5.33 -9.94 -11.55
C GLN A 7 -3.94 -9.37 -11.30
N LEU A 8 -3.70 -8.84 -10.09
CA LEU A 8 -2.41 -8.29 -9.66
C LEU A 8 -1.31 -9.37 -9.55
N ILE A 9 -1.66 -10.60 -9.15
CA ILE A 9 -0.68 -11.66 -8.85
C ILE A 9 -0.23 -12.45 -10.10
N GLY A 10 -1.11 -12.62 -11.10
CA GLY A 10 -0.85 -13.54 -12.23
C GLY A 10 0.08 -13.00 -13.32
N ARG A 11 0.02 -11.69 -13.64
CA ARG A 11 0.82 -11.07 -14.72
C ARG A 11 2.08 -10.35 -14.24
N HIS A 12 2.17 -10.00 -12.96
CA HIS A 12 3.23 -9.14 -12.42
C HIS A 12 4.04 -9.81 -11.30
N PHE A 13 4.25 -11.13 -11.38
CA PHE A 13 5.02 -11.92 -10.40
C PHE A 13 6.40 -11.31 -10.06
N TRP A 14 7.01 -10.59 -10.99
CA TRP A 14 8.29 -9.88 -10.82
C TRP A 14 8.19 -8.61 -9.97
N VAL A 15 7.03 -7.94 -9.95
CA VAL A 15 6.78 -6.73 -9.15
C VAL A 15 6.78 -7.07 -7.65
N LYS A 16 6.35 -8.28 -7.28
CA LYS A 16 6.42 -8.77 -5.90
C LYS A 16 7.84 -9.09 -5.40
N ARG A 17 8.84 -9.11 -6.29
CA ARG A 17 10.25 -9.33 -5.89
C ARG A 17 10.98 -8.06 -5.49
N SER A 18 10.43 -6.89 -5.79
CA SER A 18 10.91 -5.61 -5.25
C SER A 18 10.19 -5.36 -3.92
N PRO A 19 10.92 -5.31 -2.78
CA PRO A 19 10.32 -5.05 -1.48
C PRO A 19 9.49 -3.75 -1.46
N GLU A 20 9.92 -2.74 -2.22
CA GLU A 20 9.25 -1.46 -2.40
C GLU A 20 7.85 -1.64 -3.01
N TRP A 21 7.76 -2.39 -4.11
CA TRP A 21 6.49 -2.65 -4.79
C TRP A 21 5.59 -3.62 -4.02
N SER A 22 6.16 -4.59 -3.30
CA SER A 22 5.38 -5.48 -2.44
C SER A 22 4.67 -4.68 -1.35
N ALA A 23 5.35 -3.72 -0.72
CA ALA A 23 4.74 -2.86 0.30
C ALA A 23 3.53 -2.09 -0.23
N VAL A 24 3.59 -1.58 -1.47
CA VAL A 24 2.45 -0.89 -2.11
C VAL A 24 1.29 -1.85 -2.35
N LEU A 25 1.56 -2.99 -3.01
CA LEU A 25 0.52 -3.96 -3.36
C LEU A 25 -0.13 -4.58 -2.13
N ASP A 26 0.67 -4.91 -1.12
CA ASP A 26 0.19 -5.49 0.13
C ASP A 26 -0.62 -4.45 0.93
N THR A 27 -0.24 -3.17 0.89
CA THR A 27 -1.04 -2.09 1.49
C THR A 27 -2.40 -2.00 0.83
N LEU A 28 -2.45 -1.94 -0.51
CA LEU A 28 -3.71 -1.90 -1.26
C LEU A 28 -4.53 -3.18 -1.11
N ALA A 29 -3.91 -4.29 -0.69
CA ALA A 29 -4.59 -5.55 -0.41
C ALA A 29 -5.23 -5.60 0.99
N LEU A 30 -4.88 -4.69 1.91
CA LEU A 30 -5.38 -4.72 3.29
C LEU A 30 -6.92 -4.61 3.35
N PRO A 31 -7.58 -5.31 4.30
CA PRO A 31 -9.02 -5.18 4.54
C PRO A 31 -9.40 -3.87 5.27
N LEU A 32 -8.53 -2.86 5.22
CA LEU A 32 -8.71 -1.53 5.82
C LEU A 32 -9.15 -0.49 4.80
N PHE A 33 -9.11 -0.84 3.51
CA PHE A 33 -9.66 -0.05 2.42
C PHE A 33 -10.96 -0.70 1.97
N HIS A 34 -12.01 0.11 1.83
CA HIS A 34 -13.23 -0.30 1.14
C HIS A 34 -12.93 -0.58 -0.33
N ASP A 35 -13.76 -1.40 -0.97
CA ASP A 35 -13.54 -1.78 -2.37
C ASP A 35 -13.55 -0.56 -3.30
N ASP A 36 -14.41 0.42 -3.05
CA ASP A 36 -14.47 1.66 -3.83
C ASP A 36 -13.20 2.51 -3.66
N GLU A 37 -12.71 2.67 -2.42
CA GLU A 37 -11.44 3.37 -2.14
C GLU A 37 -10.28 2.68 -2.85
N ARG A 38 -10.25 1.34 -2.82
CA ARG A 38 -9.21 0.53 -3.46
C ARG A 38 -9.23 0.68 -4.98
N ASN A 39 -10.42 0.68 -5.59
CA ASN A 39 -10.55 0.88 -7.03
C ASN A 39 -9.98 2.23 -7.46
N LEU A 40 -10.29 3.31 -6.73
CA LEU A 40 -9.75 4.64 -6.99
C LEU A 40 -8.23 4.68 -6.85
N LEU A 41 -7.66 3.99 -5.85
CA LEU A 41 -6.21 3.93 -5.66
C LEU A 41 -5.50 3.17 -6.79
N VAL A 42 -6.08 2.06 -7.26
CA VAL A 42 -5.47 1.20 -8.29
C VAL A 42 -5.41 1.91 -9.64
N GLU A 43 -6.30 2.86 -9.94
CA GLU A 43 -6.24 3.69 -11.16
C GLU A 43 -4.95 4.51 -11.28
N HIS A 44 -4.28 4.77 -10.15
CA HIS A 44 -3.04 5.54 -10.08
C HIS A 44 -1.77 4.67 -10.01
N VAL A 45 -1.92 3.35 -10.15
CA VAL A 45 -0.82 2.39 -10.12
C VAL A 45 -0.70 1.72 -11.49
N ASP A 46 0.32 2.11 -12.26
CA ASP A 46 0.63 1.50 -13.54
C ASP A 46 1.73 0.44 -13.35
N LEU A 47 1.32 -0.82 -13.29
CA LEU A 47 2.22 -1.95 -13.13
C LEU A 47 3.04 -2.28 -14.39
N ASP A 48 2.53 -1.93 -15.56
CA ASP A 48 3.20 -2.19 -16.82
C ASP A 48 4.37 -1.21 -17.02
N ARG A 49 4.15 0.07 -16.67
CA ARG A 49 5.17 1.12 -16.69
C ARG A 49 5.98 1.23 -15.40
N ARG A 50 5.56 0.54 -14.34
CA ARG A 50 6.15 0.62 -12.99
C ARG A 50 6.18 2.05 -12.48
N THR A 51 5.05 2.73 -12.58
CA THR A 51 4.89 4.10 -12.10
C THR A 51 3.70 4.19 -11.17
N ILE A 52 3.85 5.01 -10.13
CA ILE A 52 2.79 5.30 -9.17
C ILE A 52 2.62 6.81 -9.11
N ASP A 53 1.39 7.30 -9.32
CA ASP A 53 1.07 8.70 -9.05
C ASP A 53 0.75 8.90 -7.57
N TRP A 54 1.80 9.06 -6.77
CA TRP A 54 1.67 9.29 -5.33
C TRP A 54 0.93 10.58 -5.01
N SER A 55 1.03 11.60 -5.86
CA SER A 55 0.32 12.87 -5.64
C SER A 55 -1.19 12.66 -5.75
N ALA A 56 -1.63 11.95 -6.79
CA ALA A 56 -3.04 11.61 -6.96
C ALA A 56 -3.55 10.69 -5.84
N ILE A 57 -2.77 9.67 -5.46
CA ILE A 57 -3.10 8.77 -4.35
C ILE A 57 -3.31 9.55 -3.04
N HIS A 58 -2.38 10.45 -2.67
CA HIS A 58 -2.51 11.21 -1.42
C HIS A 58 -3.68 12.20 -1.46
N HIS A 59 -3.95 12.82 -2.62
CA HIS A 59 -5.10 13.69 -2.80
C HIS A 59 -6.42 12.93 -2.65
N GLN A 60 -6.56 11.77 -3.32
CA GLN A 60 -7.75 10.92 -3.19
C GLN A 60 -7.96 10.47 -1.74
N ALA A 61 -6.86 10.12 -1.07
CA ALA A 61 -6.87 9.64 0.31
C ALA A 61 -7.31 10.72 1.32
N GLU A 62 -7.35 12.00 0.97
CA GLU A 62 -7.87 13.06 1.86
C GLU A 62 -9.31 12.79 2.31
N SER A 63 -10.09 12.09 1.48
CA SER A 63 -11.45 11.66 1.77
C SER A 63 -11.56 10.38 2.59
N PHE A 64 -10.47 9.63 2.76
CA PHE A 64 -10.45 8.33 3.43
C PHE A 64 -10.29 8.49 4.95
N SER A 65 -10.43 7.36 5.66
CA SER A 65 -10.13 7.33 7.09
C SER A 65 -8.70 7.79 7.39
N GLN A 66 -8.48 8.33 8.58
CA GLN A 66 -7.12 8.71 9.01
C GLN A 66 -6.18 7.49 9.04
N GLU A 67 -6.70 6.31 9.38
CA GLU A 67 -5.96 5.06 9.36
C GLU A 67 -5.50 4.68 7.94
N ALA A 68 -6.38 4.75 6.95
CA ALA A 68 -6.04 4.51 5.54
C ALA A 68 -4.98 5.50 5.03
N ARG A 69 -5.11 6.80 5.36
CA ARG A 69 -4.12 7.82 5.00
C ARG A 69 -2.75 7.54 5.59
N THR A 70 -2.70 7.16 6.87
CA THR A 70 -1.43 6.81 7.52
C THR A 70 -0.80 5.60 6.84
N LEU A 71 -1.57 4.54 6.56
CA LEU A 71 -1.05 3.35 5.87
C LEU A 71 -0.50 3.67 4.48
N LEU A 72 -1.17 4.53 3.71
CA LEU A 72 -0.67 4.98 2.39
C LEU A 72 0.62 5.80 2.51
N ARG A 73 0.76 6.63 3.54
CA ARG A 73 2.01 7.35 3.81
C ARG A 73 3.15 6.40 4.17
N ILE A 74 2.88 5.37 4.97
CA ILE A 74 3.85 4.32 5.30
C ILE A 74 4.29 3.59 4.02
N ALA A 75 3.33 3.16 3.19
CA ALA A 75 3.62 2.51 1.92
C ALA A 75 4.47 3.39 1.00
N HIS A 76 4.16 4.69 0.90
CA HIS A 76 4.95 5.65 0.12
C HIS A 76 6.37 5.81 0.66
N ALA A 77 6.55 5.90 1.98
CA ALA A 77 7.87 5.97 2.60
C ALA A 77 8.68 4.70 2.32
N LEU A 78 8.06 3.53 2.48
CA LEU A 78 8.69 2.23 2.19
C LEU A 78 9.09 2.11 0.71
N TYR A 79 8.24 2.58 -0.21
CA TYR A 79 8.51 2.59 -1.65
C TYR A 79 9.74 3.44 -2.02
N ASN A 80 9.91 4.60 -1.37
CA ASN A 80 11.03 5.52 -1.64
C ASN A 80 12.34 5.15 -0.92
N GLY A 81 12.40 4.00 -0.25
CA GLY A 81 13.58 3.64 0.53
C GLY A 81 13.68 4.38 1.88
N GLY A 82 12.67 5.15 2.27
CA GLY A 82 12.65 5.91 3.53
C GLY A 82 12.28 5.06 4.76
N ASP A 83 12.50 5.64 5.94
CA ASP A 83 12.09 5.07 7.23
C ASP A 83 10.69 5.58 7.62
N CYS A 84 9.89 4.69 8.20
CA CYS A 84 8.63 5.04 8.86
C CYS A 84 8.93 5.39 10.33
N GLN A 85 8.36 6.48 10.83
CA GLN A 85 8.47 6.77 12.27
C GLN A 85 7.47 5.91 13.04
N LEU A 86 7.94 5.18 14.05
CA LEU A 86 7.10 4.30 14.88
C LEU A 86 6.00 5.07 15.63
N SER A 87 6.19 6.37 15.86
CA SER A 87 5.19 7.27 16.46
C SER A 87 3.92 7.39 15.60
N GLU A 88 4.01 7.21 14.29
CA GLU A 88 2.84 7.23 13.39
C GLU A 88 1.92 6.02 13.62
N LEU A 89 2.44 4.96 14.24
CA LEU A 89 1.68 3.75 14.55
C LEU A 89 0.76 3.91 15.77
N GLU A 90 1.03 4.87 16.66
CA GLU A 90 0.24 5.07 17.88
C GLU A 90 -1.20 5.49 17.59
N GLY A 91 -1.43 6.17 16.46
CA GLY A 91 -2.75 6.60 16.00
C GLY A 91 -3.55 5.53 15.23
N LEU A 92 -2.98 4.35 15.01
CA LEU A 92 -3.62 3.26 14.26
C LEU A 92 -4.43 2.34 15.20
N SER A 93 -5.45 1.69 14.66
CA SER A 93 -6.16 0.63 15.39
C SER A 93 -5.22 -0.55 15.66
N SER A 94 -5.66 -1.53 16.45
CA SER A 94 -4.90 -2.78 16.62
C SER A 94 -4.60 -3.44 15.26
N ALA A 95 -5.60 -3.50 14.38
CA ALA A 95 -5.47 -4.09 13.06
C ALA A 95 -4.54 -3.28 12.15
N GLY A 96 -4.66 -1.95 12.14
CA GLY A 96 -3.77 -1.07 11.38
C GLY A 96 -2.32 -1.14 11.85
N ARG A 97 -2.07 -1.23 13.16
CA ARG A 97 -0.73 -1.44 13.70
C ARG A 97 -0.13 -2.77 13.24
N SER A 98 -0.88 -3.86 13.33
CA SER A 98 -0.42 -5.16 12.83
C SER A 98 -0.12 -5.12 11.34
N ALA A 99 -0.99 -4.49 10.54
CA ALA A 99 -0.79 -4.31 9.11
C ALA A 99 0.49 -3.52 8.81
N ALA A 100 0.68 -2.37 9.46
CA ALA A 100 1.85 -1.53 9.30
C ALA A 100 3.15 -2.26 9.71
N ILE A 101 3.15 -2.99 10.82
CA ILE A 101 4.30 -3.80 11.25
C ILE A 101 4.64 -4.87 10.20
N LEU A 102 3.63 -5.54 9.63
CA LEU A 102 3.85 -6.54 8.59
C LEU A 102 4.46 -5.92 7.32
N LEU A 103 3.97 -4.77 6.89
CA LEU A 103 4.52 -4.02 5.73
C LEU A 103 5.98 -3.62 5.96
N ILE A 104 6.30 -3.10 7.15
CA ILE A 104 7.68 -2.75 7.51
C ILE A 104 8.55 -4.01 7.55
N ALA A 105 8.09 -5.09 8.19
CA ALA A 105 8.84 -6.33 8.31
C ALA A 105 9.14 -6.99 6.96
N GLN A 106 8.23 -6.89 5.98
CA GLN A 106 8.44 -7.43 4.63
C GLN A 106 9.63 -6.79 3.93
N ARG A 107 9.92 -5.51 4.19
CA ARG A 107 11.08 -4.83 3.61
C ARG A 107 12.41 -5.43 4.08
N TYR A 108 12.46 -5.98 5.28
CA TYR A 108 13.66 -6.56 5.89
C TYR A 108 13.76 -8.07 5.69
N ARG A 109 12.86 -8.68 4.92
CA ARG A 109 12.98 -10.09 4.52
C ARG A 109 13.82 -10.17 3.25
N GLU A 110 15.12 -10.38 3.44
CA GLU A 110 16.09 -10.75 2.39
C GLU A 110 15.74 -12.08 1.72
#